data_AF-K2DQ35-F1
#
_entry.id   AF-K2DQ35-F1
#
_cell.length_a   1.000
_cell.length_b   1.000
_cell.length_c   1.000
_cell.angle_alpha   90.00
_cell.angle_beta   90.00
_cell.angle_gamma   90.00
#
_symmetry.space_group_name_H-M   'P 1'
#
loop_
_entity.id
_entity.type
_entity.pdbx_description
1 polymer ?
#
loop_
_entity_poly.entity_id
_entity_poly.type
_entity_poly.pdbx_seq_one_letter_code
_entity_poly.pdbx_strand_id
1 'polypeptide(L)'
;MEGIFVMEDWHNFGPYYDNTLIAWHDNFEKAWSKLKEKYGGRFYRMWKYYLLSSAGGFRARSQQLWQIVFTRFGTPQPVCRIS
;
A
#
# COMPACT_ATOMS: atom_id res chain seq x y z
N MET A 1 -7.03 -20.85 -3.16
CA MET A 1 -8.33 -20.26 -2.77
C MET A 1 -9.40 -21.28 -3.09
N GLU A 2 -9.59 -21.60 -4.36
CA GLU A 2 -10.41 -22.74 -4.77
C GLU A 2 -9.91 -24.06 -4.14
N GLY A 3 -10.86 -24.83 -3.61
CA GLY A 3 -10.64 -26.15 -3.01
C GLY A 3 -9.97 -26.17 -1.62
N ILE A 4 -9.50 -25.04 -1.09
CA ILE A 4 -8.72 -25.00 0.17
C ILE A 4 -9.28 -23.97 1.17
N PHE A 5 -9.72 -22.81 0.68
CA PHE A 5 -10.13 -21.69 1.52
C PHE A 5 -11.46 -21.08 1.07
N VAL A 6 -12.27 -20.66 2.03
CA VAL A 6 -13.44 -19.79 1.81
C VAL A 6 -12.97 -18.35 1.91
N MET A 7 -13.32 -17.50 0.94
CA MET A 7 -13.07 -16.05 1.03
C MET A 7 -14.17 -15.42 1.88
N GLU A 8 -13.80 -14.89 3.04
CA GLU A 8 -14.75 -14.28 3.98
C GLU A 8 -14.90 -12.78 3.76
N ASP A 9 -13.81 -12.12 3.36
CA ASP A 9 -13.85 -10.68 3.09
C ASP A 9 -12.85 -10.28 2.02
N TRP A 10 -13.23 -9.29 1.22
CA TRP A 10 -12.33 -8.62 0.29
C TRP A 10 -12.53 -7.11 0.40
N HIS A 11 -11.55 -6.44 0.98
CA HIS A 11 -11.55 -5.01 1.19
C HIS A 11 -10.55 -4.33 0.27
N ASN A 12 -11.02 -3.35 -0.52
CA ASN A 12 -10.16 -2.45 -1.26
C ASN A 12 -10.01 -1.12 -0.52
N PHE A 13 -8.79 -0.85 -0.07
CA PHE A 13 -8.43 0.39 0.62
C PHE A 13 -7.28 1.12 -0.12
N GLY A 14 -7.17 0.90 -1.43
CA GLY A 14 -6.24 1.58 -2.33
C GLY A 14 -6.25 3.12 -2.21
N PRO A 15 -7.40 3.81 -2.09
CA PRO A 15 -7.44 5.26 -1.92
C PRO A 15 -6.65 5.77 -0.70
N TYR A 16 -6.48 4.95 0.33
CA TYR A 16 -5.69 5.33 1.51
C TYR A 16 -4.18 5.24 1.27
N TYR A 17 -3.74 4.49 0.26
CA TYR A 17 -2.32 4.29 0.01
C TYR A 17 -1.65 5.49 -0.65
N ASP A 18 -2.42 6.33 -1.36
CA ASP A 18 -1.96 7.65 -1.78
C ASP A 18 -1.45 8.46 -0.58
N ASN A 19 -2.29 8.60 0.46
CA ASN A 19 -1.94 9.32 1.68
C ASN A 19 -0.68 8.76 2.36
N THR A 20 -0.53 7.43 2.39
CA THR A 20 0.67 6.77 2.90
C THR A 20 1.92 7.17 2.12
N LEU A 21 1.85 7.14 0.78
CA LEU A 21 2.98 7.46 -0.09
C LEU A 21 3.37 8.95 -0.02
N ILE A 22 2.38 9.84 0.09
CA ILE A 22 2.64 11.28 0.32
C ILE A 22 3.29 11.50 1.69
N ALA A 23 2.81 10.84 2.75
CA ALA A 23 3.45 10.93 4.06
C ALA A 23 4.91 10.45 4.04
N TRP A 24 5.21 9.37 3.31
CA TRP A 24 6.58 8.90 3.14
C TRP A 24 7.45 9.87 2.34
N HIS A 25 6.90 10.45 1.26
CA HIS A 25 7.59 11.48 0.48
C HIS A 25 7.97 12.69 1.35
N ASP A 26 7.02 13.19 2.14
CA ASP A 26 7.26 14.36 2.99
C ASP A 26 8.30 14.08 4.08
N ASN A 27 8.27 12.87 4.65
CA ASN A 27 9.29 12.44 5.61
C ASN A 27 10.67 12.28 4.95
N PHE A 28 10.71 11.76 3.72
CA PHE A 28 11.96 11.63 2.95
C PHE A 28 12.57 13.00 2.62
N GLU A 29 11.77 13.95 2.15
CA GLU A 29 12.21 15.33 1.86
C GLU A 29 12.78 16.01 3.12
N LYS A 30 12.07 15.90 4.26
CA LYS A 30 12.56 16.43 5.55
C LYS A 30 13.86 15.79 6.01
N ALA A 31 14.06 14.50 5.75
CA ALA A 31 15.26 13.77 6.13
C ALA A 31 16.42 13.93 5.13
N TRP A 32 16.18 14.47 3.93
CA TRP A 32 17.14 14.43 2.82
C TRP A 32 18.50 15.06 3.17
N SER A 33 18.51 16.14 3.96
CA SER A 33 19.75 16.80 4.40
C SER A 33 20.74 15.85 5.09
N LYS A 34 20.23 14.85 5.83
CA LYS A 34 21.03 13.81 6.53
C LYS A 34 21.34 12.61 5.64
N LEU A 35 20.57 12.40 4.58
CA LEU A 35 20.69 11.25 3.68
C LEU A 35 21.57 11.55 2.46
N LYS A 36 21.70 12.82 2.07
CA LYS A 36 22.33 13.23 0.81
C LYS A 36 23.78 12.75 0.65
N GLU A 37 24.55 12.71 1.73
CA GLU A 37 25.97 12.29 1.69
C GLU A 37 26.10 10.79 1.41
N LYS A 38 25.15 9.98 1.89
CA LYS A 38 25.16 8.53 1.71
C LYS A 38 24.63 8.10 0.33
N TYR A 39 23.60 8.76 -0.17
CA TYR A 39 22.83 8.27 -1.33
C TYR A 39 23.03 9.08 -2.61
N GLY A 40 23.40 10.36 -2.52
CA GLY A 40 23.67 11.22 -3.68
C GLY A 40 22.43 11.60 -4.51
N GLY A 41 22.61 12.57 -5.41
CA GLY A 41 21.51 13.21 -6.15
C GLY A 41 20.74 12.29 -7.11
N ARG A 42 21.38 11.23 -7.64
CA ARG A 42 20.69 10.26 -8.51
C ARG A 42 19.64 9.47 -7.73
N PHE A 43 19.99 8.99 -6.54
CA PHE A 43 19.05 8.26 -5.69
C PHE A 43 17.89 9.15 -5.26
N TYR A 44 18.15 10.41 -4.90
CA TYR A 44 17.08 11.36 -4.54
C TYR A 44 16.00 11.45 -5.61
N ARG A 45 16.40 11.69 -6.87
CA ARG A 45 15.45 11.80 -7.99
C ARG A 45 14.70 10.50 -8.22
N MET A 46 15.40 9.36 -8.17
CA MET A 46 14.79 8.04 -8.35
C MET A 46 13.76 7.75 -7.26
N TRP A 47 14.11 7.97 -5.99
CA TRP A 47 13.24 7.68 -4.85
C TRP A 47 12.02 8.58 -4.81
N LYS A 48 12.22 9.88 -5.09
CA LYS A 48 11.13 10.84 -5.26
C LYS A 48 10.19 10.45 -6.40
N TYR A 49 10.75 10.08 -7.56
CA TYR A 49 9.95 9.61 -8.70
C TYR A 49 9.11 8.39 -8.30
N TYR A 50 9.72 7.38 -7.68
CA TYR A 50 9.03 6.17 -7.23
C TYR A 50 7.84 6.48 -6.31
N LEU A 51 8.05 7.29 -5.26
CA LEU A 51 6.99 7.62 -4.31
C LEU A 51 5.84 8.39 -4.98
N LEU A 52 6.16 9.43 -5.75
CA LEU A 52 5.15 10.28 -6.39
C LEU A 52 4.42 9.58 -7.54
N SER A 53 5.11 8.77 -8.35
CA SER A 53 4.47 8.01 -9.42
C SER A 53 3.56 6.92 -8.86
N SER A 54 3.98 6.26 -7.77
CA SER A 54 3.15 5.27 -7.09
C SER A 54 1.92 5.92 -6.46
N ALA A 55 2.07 7.10 -5.83
CA ALA A 55 0.95 7.86 -5.27
C ALA A 55 -0.05 8.23 -6.36
N GLY A 56 0.44 8.69 -7.52
CA GLY A 56 -0.39 8.93 -8.71
C GLY A 56 -1.12 7.67 -9.20
N GLY A 57 -0.46 6.51 -9.17
CA GLY A 57 -1.09 5.23 -9.55
C GLY A 57 -2.25 4.83 -8.63
N PHE A 58 -2.10 4.97 -7.32
CA PHE A 58 -3.19 4.73 -6.36
C PHE A 58 -4.30 5.78 -6.49
N ARG A 59 -3.96 7.07 -6.63
CA ARG A 59 -4.92 8.16 -6.81
C ARG A 59 -5.75 8.01 -8.08
N ALA A 60 -5.12 7.59 -9.18
CA ALA A 60 -5.78 7.33 -10.46
C ALA A 60 -6.50 5.97 -10.49
N ARG A 61 -6.44 5.19 -9.42
CA ARG A 61 -6.98 3.82 -9.33
C ARG A 61 -6.43 2.86 -10.40
N SER A 62 -5.25 3.12 -10.94
CA SER A 62 -4.55 2.15 -11.79
C SER A 62 -3.82 1.07 -10.97
N GLN A 63 -3.62 1.33 -9.67
CA GLN A 63 -3.14 0.36 -8.69
C GLN A 63 -4.22 0.13 -7.61
N GLN A 64 -4.24 -1.07 -7.03
CA GLN A 64 -5.18 -1.46 -5.99
C GLN A 64 -4.42 -1.97 -4.76
N LEU A 65 -5.07 -1.87 -3.60
CA LEU A 65 -4.58 -2.50 -2.39
C LEU A 65 -5.69 -3.26 -1.72
N TRP A 66 -5.46 -4.57 -1.54
CA TRP A 66 -6.46 -5.48 -1.04
C TRP A 66 -6.04 -6.09 0.29
N GLN A 67 -6.99 -6.14 1.20
CA GLN A 67 -6.98 -7.03 2.35
C GLN A 67 -8.01 -8.10 2.05
N ILE A 68 -7.55 -9.35 2.01
CA ILE A 68 -8.41 -10.50 1.75
C ILE A 68 -8.36 -11.42 2.96
N VAL A 69 -9.52 -11.76 3.51
CA VAL A 69 -9.68 -12.63 4.66
C VAL A 69 -10.16 -13.99 4.18
N PHE A 70 -9.52 -15.04 4.68
CA PHE A 70 -9.84 -16.42 4.35
C PHE A 70 -10.04 -17.27 5.60
N THR A 71 -10.91 -18.26 5.50
CA THR A 71 -11.01 -19.40 6.44
C THR A 71 -10.78 -20.71 5.71
N ARG A 72 -10.47 -21.77 6.45
CA ARG A 72 -10.35 -23.12 5.88
C ARG A 72 -11.75 -23.67 5.60
N PHE A 73 -11.88 -24.46 4.54
CA PHE A 73 -13.12 -25.20 4.28
C PHE A 73 -13.53 -26.04 5.51
N GLY A 74 -14.81 -26.02 5.86
CA GLY A 74 -15.35 -26.68 7.05
C GLY A 74 -15.28 -25.85 8.35
N THR A 75 -14.69 -24.66 8.32
CA THR A 75 -14.75 -23.70 9.44
C THR A 75 -16.10 -22.99 9.44
N PRO A 76 -16.77 -22.81 10.60
CA PRO A 76 -17.95 -21.95 10.68
C PRO A 76 -17.62 -20.52 10.24
N GLN A 77 -18.58 -19.86 9.59
CA GLN A 77 -18.40 -18.49 9.14
C GLN A 77 -18.11 -17.55 10.33
N PRO A 78 -17.00 -16.80 10.31
CA PRO A 78 -16.69 -15.84 11.35
C PRO A 78 -17.58 -14.60 11.21
N VAL A 79 -17.76 -13.88 12.31
CA VAL A 79 -18.40 -12.55 12.27
C VAL A 79 -17.39 -11.55 11.72
N CYS A 80 -17.29 -11.47 10.39
CA CYS A 80 -16.44 -10.52 9.68
C CYS A 80 -17.27 -9.33 9.15
N ARG A 81 -16.75 -8.11 9.30
CA ARG A 81 -17.42 -6.81 9.03
C ARG A 81 -18.79 -6.68 9.71
N ILE A 82 -18.77 -6.22 10.95
CA ILE A 82 -19.95 -5.60 11.57
C ILE A 82 -20.06 -4.21 10.94
N SER A 83 -20.90 -4.07 9.91
CA SER A 83 -21.28 -2.78 9.33
C SER A 83 -22.41 -2.14 10.14
#